data_AF-A0A956EJU0-F1
#
_entry.id   AF-A0A956EJU0-F1
#
_cell.length_a   1.000
_cell.length_b   1.000
_cell.length_c   1.000
_cell.angle_alpha   90.00
_cell.angle_beta   90.00
_cell.angle_gamma   90.00
#
_symmetry.space_group_name_H-M   'P 1'
#
loop_
_entity.id
_entity.type
_entity.pdbx_description
1 polymer ?
#
loop_
_entity_poly.entity_id
_entity_poly.type
_entity_poly.pdbx_seq_one_letter_code
_entity_poly.pdbx_strand_id
1 'polypeptide(L)'
;MPLLKRRPEIQVFSPRAVLPGRPFVTRVVLACSDAVGVSAVDVELRGAYVWFVDTQYGQSRSEEVFYRQRARVAERGELAAGEHAFAARFVLPAEAPATYQGEELRIEYSLHVHVDIPWWPDARAAFVVQVSPPPAEAAPGEGRVFASHAGGAPGGDPYLEVSLGSTDIEAGERLEGAVALANTATNAYRSVELALVAVESVHRPLGRHTHHRRVCAWSRPIEAIADNAPIRLMIALPDALVPGFDLGACSLRWFLEVRARVSWSRDPRVWIPLQVLGPRVAADGGERRAPLAVGSERLELVWRSVAEARSMSYEGGVLRQRIGEVELQISREHRGRAGAVVVGELGFPDLGIGLAIGGRGRALQSRDMTQATWLIEHLGEALSRRPPVDASDLRLRFELEDAGQDRATLLAFIDELLALAALVDERRLEIPPPTAMAAMVPAWEAAARHLGARLRPAAMAISGRADASTVEIRTEWDERGRPLQTVLELRPSRPIDQRHH
;
A
#
# COMPACT_ATOMS: atom_id res chain seq x y z
N MET A 1 -28.75 62.94 43.38
CA MET A 1 -28.17 62.15 42.27
C MET A 1 -27.20 61.16 42.87
N PRO A 2 -27.36 59.84 42.65
CA PRO A 2 -26.42 58.88 43.19
C PRO A 2 -25.06 59.09 42.50
N LEU A 3 -23.99 59.25 43.30
CA LEU A 3 -22.65 59.66 42.86
C LEU A 3 -21.83 58.50 42.25
N LEU A 4 -22.34 57.27 42.25
CA LEU A 4 -21.69 56.12 41.61
C LEU A 4 -22.66 55.41 40.65
N LYS A 5 -22.41 55.53 39.35
CA LYS A 5 -23.07 54.70 38.32
C LYS A 5 -22.51 53.27 38.42
N ARG A 6 -23.38 52.27 38.44
CA ARG A 6 -22.97 50.86 38.38
C ARG A 6 -22.94 50.38 36.94
N ARG A 7 -21.98 49.50 36.63
CA ARG A 7 -21.90 48.87 35.30
C ARG A 7 -23.02 47.84 35.16
N PRO A 8 -23.64 47.71 33.98
CA PRO A 8 -24.55 46.60 33.75
C PRO A 8 -23.81 45.26 33.86
N GLU A 9 -24.47 44.27 34.44
CA GLU A 9 -24.03 42.87 34.34
C GLU A 9 -24.38 42.37 32.94
N ILE A 10 -23.44 41.67 32.30
CA ILE A 10 -23.58 41.19 30.93
C ILE A 10 -23.73 39.68 30.94
N GLN A 11 -24.80 39.18 30.32
CA GLN A 11 -25.02 37.77 30.06
C GLN A 11 -25.25 37.53 28.57
N VAL A 12 -24.76 36.40 28.07
CA VAL A 12 -24.86 36.03 26.65
C VAL A 12 -25.37 34.61 26.52
N PHE A 13 -26.44 34.44 25.75
CA PHE A 13 -27.01 33.15 25.38
C PHE A 13 -26.74 32.92 23.90
N SER A 14 -25.91 31.92 23.60
CA SER A 14 -25.51 31.51 22.26
C SER A 14 -25.84 30.04 22.06
N PRO A 15 -26.07 29.57 20.82
CA PRO A 15 -26.19 28.14 20.55
C PRO A 15 -24.98 27.37 21.08
N ARG A 16 -25.21 26.14 21.56
CA ARG A 16 -24.16 25.28 22.10
C ARG A 16 -23.07 24.96 21.07
N ALA A 17 -23.47 24.85 19.80
CA ALA A 17 -22.58 24.64 18.67
C ALA A 17 -23.01 25.56 17.52
N VAL A 18 -22.06 26.24 16.94
CA VAL A 18 -22.22 27.07 15.74
C VAL A 18 -21.66 26.32 14.55
N LEU A 19 -22.37 26.34 13.42
CA LEU A 19 -21.92 25.73 12.17
C LEU A 19 -21.47 26.83 11.19
N PRO A 20 -20.27 26.74 10.61
CA PRO A 20 -19.82 27.58 9.51
C PRO A 20 -20.86 27.68 8.39
N GLY A 21 -20.99 28.85 7.78
CA GLY A 21 -21.93 29.13 6.68
C GLY A 21 -23.41 29.25 7.09
N ARG A 22 -23.78 28.89 8.33
CA ARG A 22 -25.17 29.02 8.82
C ARG A 22 -25.33 30.25 9.72
N PRO A 23 -26.38 31.07 9.52
CA PRO A 23 -26.68 32.16 10.43
C PRO A 23 -27.07 31.63 11.80
N PHE A 24 -26.63 32.32 12.85
CA PHE A 24 -27.07 32.08 14.22
C PHE A 24 -27.39 33.39 14.93
N VAL A 25 -28.21 33.30 15.97
CA VAL A 25 -28.62 34.46 16.78
C VAL A 25 -28.14 34.25 18.19
N THR A 26 -27.50 35.29 18.73
CA THR A 26 -27.07 35.39 20.11
C THR A 26 -27.98 36.38 20.83
N ARG A 27 -28.44 36.03 22.03
CA ARG A 27 -29.18 36.93 22.91
C ARG A 27 -28.25 37.52 23.95
N VAL A 28 -28.15 38.84 24.00
CA VAL A 28 -27.38 39.58 25.03
C VAL A 28 -28.36 40.16 26.03
N VAL A 29 -28.13 39.91 27.32
CA VAL A 29 -28.93 40.46 28.41
C VAL A 29 -28.04 41.38 29.25
N LEU A 30 -28.49 42.62 29.41
CA LEU A 30 -27.87 43.61 30.28
C LEU A 30 -28.75 43.83 31.50
N ALA A 31 -28.24 43.53 32.70
CA ALA A 31 -28.95 43.82 33.95
C ALA A 31 -28.40 45.11 34.57
N CYS A 32 -29.26 46.13 34.63
CA CYS A 32 -28.95 47.47 35.13
C CYS A 32 -29.57 47.64 36.53
N SER A 33 -28.77 47.83 37.58
CA SER A 33 -29.31 48.13 38.92
C SER A 33 -29.96 49.51 39.01
N ASP A 34 -29.50 50.44 38.18
CA ASP A 34 -29.93 51.82 38.08
C ASP A 34 -29.99 52.20 36.60
N ALA A 35 -30.65 53.30 36.24
CA ALA A 35 -30.64 53.77 34.86
C ALA A 35 -29.22 54.13 34.38
N VAL A 36 -28.83 53.64 33.21
CA VAL A 36 -27.49 53.85 32.62
C VAL A 36 -27.62 54.45 31.23
N GLY A 37 -27.12 55.67 31.05
CA GLY A 37 -26.92 56.26 29.73
C GLY A 37 -25.81 55.54 28.97
N VAL A 38 -26.06 55.16 27.73
CA VAL A 38 -25.12 54.45 26.85
C VAL A 38 -24.93 55.20 25.53
N SER A 39 -23.73 55.15 24.96
CA SER A 39 -23.46 55.64 23.60
C SER A 39 -23.83 54.59 22.56
N ALA A 40 -23.57 53.32 22.87
CA ALA A 40 -23.91 52.16 22.06
C ALA A 40 -23.77 50.87 22.87
N VAL A 41 -24.44 49.82 22.39
CA VAL A 41 -24.15 48.43 22.78
C VAL A 41 -23.76 47.68 21.52
N ASP A 42 -22.53 47.19 21.50
CA ASP A 42 -21.95 46.46 20.37
C ASP A 42 -21.59 45.02 20.78
N VAL A 43 -21.84 44.09 19.86
CA VAL A 43 -21.51 42.67 20.01
C VAL A 43 -20.63 42.27 18.83
N GLU A 44 -19.40 41.85 19.10
CA GLU A 44 -18.44 41.41 18.07
C GLU A 44 -18.20 39.90 18.20
N LEU A 45 -18.43 39.16 17.11
CA LEU A 45 -17.95 37.80 16.93
C LEU A 45 -16.53 37.86 16.37
N ARG A 46 -15.59 37.20 17.04
CA ARG A 46 -14.18 37.11 16.69
C ARG A 46 -13.78 35.65 16.49
N GLY A 47 -13.03 35.37 15.43
CA GLY A 47 -12.34 34.10 15.20
C GLY A 47 -10.83 34.33 15.10
N ALA A 48 -10.06 33.59 15.87
CA ALA A 48 -8.61 33.76 15.94
C ALA A 48 -7.89 32.40 16.01
N TYR A 49 -6.69 32.35 15.43
CA TYR A 49 -5.76 31.27 15.73
C TYR A 49 -4.75 31.76 16.77
N VAL A 50 -4.48 30.90 17.73
CA VAL A 50 -3.59 31.13 18.85
C VAL A 50 -2.46 30.12 18.74
N TRP A 51 -1.23 30.58 18.90
CA TRP A 51 -0.07 29.71 19.00
C TRP A 51 0.81 30.13 20.15
N PHE A 52 1.65 29.20 20.56
CA PHE A 52 2.56 29.40 21.66
C PHE A 52 4.00 29.50 21.16
N VAL A 53 4.81 30.32 21.81
CA VAL A 53 6.23 30.48 21.52
C VAL A 53 6.99 30.38 22.83
N ASP A 54 7.91 29.43 22.91
CA ASP A 54 8.80 29.33 24.06
C ASP A 54 9.78 30.50 24.05
N THR A 55 9.82 31.22 25.16
CA THR A 55 10.75 32.32 25.40
C THR A 55 11.59 32.01 26.64
N GLN A 56 12.68 32.77 26.84
CA GLN A 56 13.50 32.67 28.05
C GLN A 56 12.73 32.94 29.36
N TYR A 57 11.52 33.51 29.29
CA TYR A 57 10.65 33.80 30.43
C TYR A 57 9.42 32.86 30.51
N GLY A 58 9.43 31.77 29.74
CA GLY A 58 8.32 30.83 29.63
C GLY A 58 7.54 30.96 28.32
N GLN A 59 6.36 30.36 28.28
CA GLN A 59 5.56 30.26 27.07
C GLN A 59 4.77 31.56 26.82
N SER A 60 5.05 32.24 25.71
CA SER A 60 4.31 33.42 25.27
C SER A 60 3.15 33.02 24.36
N ARG A 61 1.96 33.54 24.64
CA ARG A 61 0.77 33.36 23.80
C ARG A 61 0.77 34.42 22.71
N SER A 62 0.75 33.98 21.45
CA SER A 62 0.52 34.83 20.29
C SER A 62 -0.83 34.51 19.67
N GLU A 63 -1.46 35.52 19.08
CA GLU A 63 -2.80 35.40 18.52
C GLU A 63 -2.90 36.29 17.28
N GLU A 64 -3.61 35.79 16.27
CA GLU A 64 -4.01 36.58 15.11
C GLU A 64 -5.47 36.34 14.77
N VAL A 65 -6.17 37.43 14.44
CA VAL A 65 -7.60 37.42 14.17
C VAL A 65 -7.83 37.26 12.68
N PHE A 66 -8.41 36.14 12.28
CA PHE A 66 -8.76 35.88 10.89
C PHE A 66 -10.22 36.27 10.57
N TYR A 67 -11.07 36.47 11.58
CA TYR A 67 -12.46 36.81 11.38
C TYR A 67 -13.00 37.80 12.42
N ARG A 68 -13.77 38.80 11.95
CA ARG A 68 -14.53 39.73 12.80
C ARG A 68 -15.87 40.08 12.15
N GLN A 69 -16.92 40.09 12.96
CA GLN A 69 -18.22 40.64 12.59
C GLN A 69 -18.84 41.34 13.79
N ARG A 70 -19.25 42.59 13.60
CA ARG A 70 -19.85 43.43 14.65
C ARG A 70 -21.33 43.67 14.37
N ALA A 71 -22.15 43.54 15.40
CA ALA A 71 -23.54 43.90 15.40
C ALA A 71 -23.78 44.97 16.48
N ARG A 72 -24.27 46.13 16.07
CA ARG A 72 -24.76 47.14 17.01
C ARG A 72 -26.20 46.82 17.37
N VAL A 73 -26.47 46.62 18.65
CA VAL A 73 -27.78 46.19 19.13
C VAL A 73 -28.55 47.27 19.90
N ALA A 74 -27.85 48.31 20.34
CA ALA A 74 -28.46 49.55 20.82
C ALA A 74 -27.62 50.75 20.38
N GLU A 75 -28.28 51.81 19.96
CA GLU A 75 -27.68 53.12 19.73
C GLU A 75 -27.65 53.93 21.02
N ARG A 76 -27.23 55.19 20.91
CA ARG A 76 -27.22 56.14 22.02
C ARG A 76 -28.60 56.24 22.67
N GLY A 77 -28.66 56.08 23.98
CA GLY A 77 -29.90 56.09 24.73
C GLY A 77 -29.69 55.90 26.22
N GLU A 78 -30.78 55.61 26.93
CA GLU A 78 -30.75 55.25 28.35
C GLU A 78 -31.34 53.85 28.52
N LEU A 79 -30.60 52.97 29.18
CA LEU A 79 -31.09 51.70 29.66
C LEU A 79 -31.69 51.94 31.05
N ALA A 80 -33.01 51.80 31.18
CA ALA A 80 -33.68 51.91 32.47
C ALA A 80 -33.15 50.88 33.48
N ALA A 81 -33.42 51.07 34.78
CA ALA A 81 -33.17 50.00 35.75
C ALA A 81 -33.97 48.74 35.38
N GLY A 82 -33.37 47.55 35.48
CA GLY A 82 -33.95 46.27 35.08
C GLY A 82 -33.13 45.54 34.01
N GLU A 83 -33.75 44.56 33.36
CA GLU A 83 -33.13 43.74 32.33
C GLU A 83 -33.46 44.24 30.92
N HIS A 84 -32.44 44.29 30.06
CA HIS A 84 -32.58 44.64 28.65
C HIS A 84 -32.04 43.51 27.79
N ALA A 85 -32.87 42.97 26.92
CA ALA A 85 -32.52 41.85 26.05
C ALA A 85 -32.40 42.31 24.60
N PHE A 86 -31.28 41.96 23.98
CA PHE A 86 -30.95 42.29 22.60
C PHE A 86 -30.66 41.02 21.80
N ALA A 87 -30.98 41.01 20.52
CA ALA A 87 -30.63 39.93 19.59
C ALA A 87 -29.57 40.41 18.59
N ALA A 88 -28.46 39.67 18.51
CA ALA A 88 -27.41 39.88 17.52
C ALA A 88 -27.36 38.68 16.57
N ARG A 89 -27.37 38.92 15.26
CA ARG A 89 -27.28 37.88 14.24
C ARG A 89 -25.87 37.85 13.64
N PHE A 90 -25.29 36.66 13.55
CA PHE A 90 -23.95 36.43 12.99
C PHE A 90 -23.98 35.31 11.95
N VAL A 91 -23.00 35.31 11.05
CA VAL A 91 -22.76 34.24 10.05
C VAL A 91 -21.26 34.05 9.94
N LEU A 92 -20.75 32.88 10.31
CA LEU A 92 -19.35 32.53 10.00
C LEU A 92 -19.22 32.17 8.51
N PRO A 93 -18.09 32.48 7.85
CA PRO A 93 -17.79 31.97 6.51
C PRO A 93 -17.88 30.44 6.47
N ALA A 94 -18.23 29.85 5.33
CA ALA A 94 -18.44 28.41 5.21
C ALA A 94 -17.13 27.61 5.41
N GLU A 95 -16.01 28.23 5.06
CA GLU A 95 -14.64 27.75 5.17
C GLU A 95 -14.02 27.96 6.56
N ALA A 96 -14.73 28.62 7.49
CA ALA A 96 -14.23 28.87 8.83
C ALA A 96 -13.96 27.53 9.55
N PRO A 97 -12.76 27.31 10.11
CA PRO A 97 -12.43 26.04 10.74
C PRO A 97 -13.22 25.80 12.01
N ALA A 98 -13.40 24.54 12.38
CA ALA A 98 -13.95 24.19 13.69
C ALA A 98 -13.05 24.67 14.84
N THR A 99 -13.62 24.84 16.02
CA THR A 99 -12.84 25.08 17.24
C THR A 99 -11.87 23.90 17.44
N TYR A 100 -10.59 24.22 17.61
CA TYR A 100 -9.52 23.22 17.70
C TYR A 100 -8.61 23.53 18.89
N GLN A 101 -8.23 22.50 19.64
CA GLN A 101 -7.30 22.59 20.78
C GLN A 101 -6.11 21.66 20.57
N GLY A 102 -5.13 22.17 19.84
CA GLY A 102 -3.83 21.59 19.66
C GLY A 102 -2.88 21.86 20.82
N GLU A 103 -1.65 21.37 20.67
CA GLU A 103 -0.56 21.66 21.61
C GLU A 103 0.09 23.00 21.29
N GLU A 104 0.42 23.21 20.02
CA GLU A 104 1.07 24.43 19.53
C GLU A 104 0.08 25.39 18.85
N LEU A 105 -1.08 24.89 18.42
CA LEU A 105 -2.08 25.64 17.65
C LEU A 105 -3.49 25.48 18.24
N ARG A 106 -4.22 26.58 18.39
CA ARG A 106 -5.64 26.57 18.74
C ARG A 106 -6.43 27.45 17.78
N ILE A 107 -7.68 27.06 17.53
CA ILE A 107 -8.68 27.89 16.85
C ILE A 107 -9.74 28.25 17.89
N GLU A 108 -9.85 29.53 18.20
CA GLU A 108 -10.74 30.06 19.23
C GLU A 108 -11.75 31.04 18.62
N TYR A 109 -13.00 30.96 19.08
CA TYR A 109 -14.05 31.90 18.74
C TYR A 109 -14.62 32.53 19.99
N SER A 110 -14.89 33.83 19.95
CA SER A 110 -15.40 34.59 21.09
C SER A 110 -16.41 35.66 20.70
N LEU A 111 -17.39 35.87 21.56
CA LEU A 111 -18.33 36.99 21.51
C LEU A 111 -17.87 38.06 22.51
N HIS A 112 -17.55 39.24 22.01
CA HIS A 112 -17.17 40.40 22.79
C HIS A 112 -18.35 41.37 22.85
N VAL A 113 -18.88 41.60 24.06
CA VAL A 113 -19.91 42.60 24.31
C VAL A 113 -19.25 43.86 24.85
N HIS A 114 -19.54 45.01 24.26
CA HIS A 114 -19.06 46.31 24.67
C HIS A 114 -20.24 47.26 24.85
N VAL A 115 -20.44 47.71 26.09
CA VAL A 115 -21.37 48.78 26.45
C VAL A 115 -20.55 50.05 26.66
N ASP A 116 -20.67 50.98 25.72
CA ASP A 116 -20.02 52.29 25.76
C ASP A 116 -20.82 53.22 26.68
N ILE A 117 -20.18 53.71 27.75
CA ILE A 117 -20.82 54.54 28.77
C ILE A 117 -20.15 55.92 28.79
N PRO A 118 -20.85 57.00 28.39
CA PRO A 118 -20.29 58.34 28.39
C PRO A 118 -19.75 58.76 29.76
N TRP A 119 -18.49 59.20 29.77
CA TRP A 119 -17.81 59.77 30.95
C TRP A 119 -17.72 58.80 32.15
N TRP A 120 -17.79 57.49 31.87
CA TRP A 120 -17.66 56.42 32.86
C TRP A 120 -16.91 55.24 32.22
N PRO A 121 -16.27 54.34 32.99
CA PRO A 121 -15.67 53.15 32.42
C PRO A 121 -16.70 52.22 31.77
N ASP A 122 -16.45 51.83 30.53
CA ASP A 122 -17.26 50.87 29.77
C ASP A 122 -17.45 49.53 30.51
N ALA A 123 -18.58 48.86 30.19
CA ALA A 123 -18.74 47.45 30.52
C ALA A 123 -18.30 46.59 29.32
N ARG A 124 -17.43 45.61 29.58
CA ARG A 124 -16.90 44.70 28.57
C ARG A 124 -16.90 43.28 29.09
N ALA A 125 -17.35 42.33 28.27
CA ALA A 125 -17.31 40.91 28.57
C ALA A 125 -16.98 40.10 27.31
N ALA A 126 -16.32 38.96 27.48
CA ALA A 126 -15.97 38.04 26.40
C ALA A 126 -16.46 36.63 26.74
N PHE A 127 -17.10 35.96 25.79
CA PHE A 127 -17.69 34.63 25.96
C PHE A 127 -17.18 33.69 24.86
N VAL A 128 -16.81 32.46 25.20
CA VAL A 128 -16.32 31.47 24.22
C VAL A 128 -17.47 30.94 23.39
N VAL A 129 -17.26 30.81 22.08
CA VAL A 129 -18.17 30.17 21.14
C VAL A 129 -17.54 28.87 20.65
N GLN A 130 -18.30 27.78 20.67
CA GLN A 130 -17.89 26.50 20.11
C GLN A 130 -18.38 26.40 18.66
N VAL A 131 -17.44 26.24 17.73
CA VAL A 131 -17.71 26.05 16.31
C VAL A 131 -17.48 24.58 15.98
N SER A 132 -18.52 23.92 15.48
CA SER A 132 -18.46 22.52 15.06
C SER A 132 -18.28 22.43 13.55
N PRO A 133 -17.65 21.36 13.05
CA PRO A 133 -17.51 21.17 11.61
C PRO A 133 -18.88 21.05 10.93
N PRO A 134 -19.04 21.61 9.72
CA PRO A 134 -20.28 21.46 8.96
C PRO A 134 -20.50 19.98 8.60
N PRO A 135 -21.76 19.52 8.47
CA PRO A 135 -22.05 18.18 7.96
C PRO A 135 -21.41 17.98 6.59
N ALA A 136 -20.79 16.82 6.39
CA ALA A 136 -20.18 16.47 5.11
C ALA A 136 -21.11 15.53 4.33
N GLU A 137 -21.17 15.72 3.00
CA GLU A 137 -21.77 14.72 2.12
C GLU A 137 -20.87 13.49 2.06
N ALA A 138 -21.46 12.32 2.26
CA ALA A 138 -20.76 11.05 2.28
C ALA A 138 -20.48 10.60 0.84
N ALA A 139 -19.30 10.90 0.30
CA ALA A 139 -18.80 10.11 -0.82
C ALA A 139 -18.35 8.74 -0.29
N PRO A 140 -18.61 7.63 -1.03
CA PRO A 140 -18.05 6.34 -0.67
C PRO A 140 -16.53 6.42 -0.79
N GLY A 141 -15.84 6.38 0.35
CA GLY A 141 -14.38 6.34 0.39
C GLY A 141 -13.85 5.15 -0.42
N GLU A 142 -12.79 5.37 -1.17
CA GLU A 142 -12.10 4.29 -1.87
C GLU A 142 -11.07 3.64 -0.95
N GLY A 143 -11.13 2.31 -0.89
CA GLY A 143 -10.09 1.53 -0.23
C GLY A 143 -8.74 1.77 -0.91
N ARG A 144 -7.68 1.89 -0.12
CA ARG A 144 -6.34 2.19 -0.61
C ARG A 144 -5.30 1.31 0.06
N VAL A 145 -4.28 0.93 -0.71
CA VAL A 145 -3.11 0.20 -0.24
C VAL A 145 -1.90 1.12 -0.23
N PHE A 146 -1.11 1.03 0.84
CA PHE A 146 0.11 1.78 1.04
C PHE A 146 1.22 0.82 1.45
N ALA A 147 2.46 1.08 1.05
CA ALA A 147 3.59 0.22 1.34
C ALA A 147 4.80 1.03 1.80
N SER A 148 5.66 0.42 2.62
CA SER A 148 6.93 1.06 3.02
C SER A 148 7.90 1.22 1.84
N HIS A 149 7.73 0.42 0.79
CA HIS A 149 8.46 0.50 -0.48
C HIS A 149 7.51 0.26 -1.66
N ALA A 150 7.58 1.11 -2.69
CA ALA A 150 6.67 1.05 -3.84
C ALA A 150 6.86 -0.22 -4.69
N GLY A 151 8.09 -0.75 -4.77
CA GLY A 151 8.42 -1.96 -5.52
C GLY A 151 8.22 -3.27 -4.74
N GLY A 152 7.53 -3.25 -3.59
CA GLY A 152 7.41 -4.43 -2.74
C GLY A 152 8.58 -4.59 -1.77
N ALA A 153 8.72 -5.79 -1.20
CA ALA A 153 9.74 -6.09 -0.19
C ALA A 153 11.13 -6.22 -0.82
N PRO A 154 12.08 -5.30 -0.55
CA PRO A 154 13.40 -5.36 -1.17
C PRO A 154 14.28 -6.41 -0.49
N GLY A 155 14.59 -7.50 -1.20
CA GLY A 155 15.43 -8.57 -0.66
C GLY A 155 14.89 -9.12 0.66
N GLY A 156 15.76 -9.30 1.66
CA GLY A 156 15.39 -9.75 3.01
C GLY A 156 15.06 -8.63 4.00
N ASP A 157 14.96 -7.37 3.56
CA ASP A 157 14.73 -6.22 4.45
C ASP A 157 13.31 -6.19 5.02
N PRO A 158 13.09 -5.57 6.19
CA PRO A 158 11.75 -5.37 6.72
C PRO A 158 10.84 -4.60 5.76
N TYR A 159 9.62 -5.10 5.60
CA TYR A 159 8.61 -4.52 4.73
C TYR A 159 7.23 -4.61 5.37
N LEU A 160 6.43 -3.56 5.17
CA LEU A 160 5.04 -3.55 5.58
C LEU A 160 4.16 -2.99 4.46
N GLU A 161 2.97 -3.55 4.34
CA GLU A 161 1.89 -3.11 3.47
C GLU A 161 0.64 -2.90 4.33
N VAL A 162 -0.11 -1.83 4.06
CA VAL A 162 -1.30 -1.43 4.81
C VAL A 162 -2.44 -1.17 3.83
N SER A 163 -3.59 -1.77 4.05
CA SER A 163 -4.84 -1.39 3.40
C SER A 163 -5.77 -0.72 4.38
N LEU A 164 -6.42 0.36 3.97
CA LEU A 164 -7.56 0.95 4.67
C LEU A 164 -8.81 0.85 3.81
N GLY A 165 -9.97 0.66 4.44
CA GLY A 165 -11.27 0.70 3.75
C GLY A 165 -11.61 2.10 3.23
N SER A 166 -11.08 3.16 3.87
CA SER A 166 -11.23 4.56 3.48
C SER A 166 -10.10 5.40 4.08
N THR A 167 -9.71 6.50 3.42
CA THR A 167 -8.91 7.58 4.02
C THR A 167 -9.76 8.75 4.51
N ASP A 168 -11.05 8.74 4.18
CA ASP A 168 -12.03 9.74 4.60
C ASP A 168 -12.70 9.23 5.86
N ILE A 169 -12.44 9.92 6.97
CA ILE A 169 -12.78 9.48 8.31
C ILE A 169 -13.67 10.46 9.07
N GLU A 170 -14.42 9.95 10.04
CA GLU A 170 -15.23 10.74 10.98
C GLU A 170 -14.70 10.63 12.41
N ALA A 171 -15.03 11.63 13.23
CA ALA A 171 -14.79 11.56 14.66
C ALA A 171 -15.59 10.39 15.28
N GLY A 172 -14.96 9.62 16.17
CA GLY A 172 -15.59 8.52 16.90
C GLY A 172 -15.82 7.23 16.11
N GLU A 173 -15.57 7.21 14.80
CA GLU A 173 -15.84 6.01 14.01
C GLU A 173 -14.79 4.90 14.21
N ARG A 174 -15.12 3.71 13.71
CA ARG A 174 -14.17 2.61 13.59
C ARG A 174 -13.54 2.60 12.20
N LEU A 175 -12.22 2.72 12.15
CA LEU A 175 -11.44 2.55 10.92
C LEU A 175 -11.04 1.09 10.75
N GLU A 176 -11.43 0.53 9.61
CA GLU A 176 -11.10 -0.83 9.20
C GLU A 176 -9.90 -0.87 8.27
N GLY A 177 -9.01 -1.83 8.52
CA GLY A 177 -7.81 -2.01 7.72
C GLY A 177 -7.20 -3.40 7.83
N ALA A 178 -6.09 -3.59 7.14
CA ALA A 178 -5.25 -4.76 7.29
C ALA A 178 -3.78 -4.37 7.08
N VAL A 179 -2.87 -5.12 7.72
CA VAL A 179 -1.43 -4.95 7.55
C VAL A 179 -0.82 -6.29 7.18
N ALA A 180 0.03 -6.33 6.17
CA ALA A 180 0.86 -7.51 5.88
C ALA A 180 2.34 -7.16 6.11
N LEU A 181 3.08 -8.14 6.60
CA LEU A 181 4.52 -8.03 6.85
C LEU A 181 5.22 -9.05 5.98
N ALA A 182 6.31 -8.65 5.30
CA ALA A 182 7.11 -9.56 4.51
C ALA A 182 8.48 -9.81 5.16
N ASN A 183 9.16 -10.85 4.69
CA ASN A 183 10.45 -11.31 5.16
C ASN A 183 10.42 -11.67 6.65
N THR A 184 9.34 -12.30 7.12
CA THR A 184 9.15 -12.65 8.53
C THR A 184 10.08 -13.77 9.00
N ALA A 185 10.59 -14.57 8.05
CA ALA A 185 11.61 -15.59 8.32
C ALA A 185 12.99 -15.02 8.65
N THR A 186 13.31 -13.81 8.15
CA THR A 186 14.60 -13.15 8.37
C THR A 186 14.52 -11.98 9.35
N ASN A 187 13.32 -11.46 9.61
CA ASN A 187 13.10 -10.29 10.47
C ASN A 187 12.24 -10.62 11.68
N ALA A 188 12.77 -10.35 12.87
CA ALA A 188 12.06 -10.54 14.14
C ALA A 188 11.16 -9.33 14.45
N TYR A 189 9.98 -9.29 13.83
CA TYR A 189 8.93 -8.32 14.11
C TYR A 189 8.35 -8.52 15.51
N ARG A 190 8.16 -7.43 16.26
CA ARG A 190 7.64 -7.45 17.65
C ARG A 190 6.22 -6.93 17.75
N SER A 191 5.88 -5.93 16.98
CA SER A 191 4.55 -5.32 17.00
C SER A 191 4.27 -4.53 15.71
N VAL A 192 2.98 -4.36 15.41
CA VAL A 192 2.50 -3.28 14.54
C VAL A 192 1.95 -2.18 15.42
N GLU A 193 2.47 -0.97 15.26
CA GLU A 193 2.04 0.22 15.96
C GLU A 193 1.35 1.16 14.99
N LEU A 194 0.22 1.71 15.42
CA LEU A 194 -0.54 2.72 14.70
C LEU A 194 -0.60 3.98 15.56
N ALA A 195 -0.45 5.15 14.96
CA ALA A 195 -0.65 6.42 15.65
C ALA A 195 -1.43 7.39 14.77
N LEU A 196 -2.47 8.00 15.33
CA LEU A 196 -3.13 9.13 14.71
C LEU A 196 -2.31 10.38 15.04
N VAL A 197 -1.83 11.06 14.00
CA VAL A 197 -0.93 12.20 14.11
C VAL A 197 -1.60 13.45 13.56
N ALA A 198 -1.72 14.47 14.41
CA ALA A 198 -2.03 15.83 14.01
C ALA A 198 -0.71 16.52 13.63
N VAL A 199 -0.62 16.99 12.39
CA VAL A 199 0.49 17.83 11.91
C VAL A 199 0.00 19.27 11.91
N GLU A 200 0.43 20.00 12.93
CA GLU A 200 0.14 21.42 13.14
C GLU A 200 1.27 22.24 12.51
N SER A 201 0.96 23.21 11.66
CA SER A 201 1.96 24.14 11.16
C SER A 201 1.55 25.58 11.43
N VAL A 202 2.52 26.42 11.79
CA VAL A 202 2.34 27.85 12.05
C VAL A 202 3.51 28.63 11.45
N HIS A 203 3.22 29.73 10.75
CA HIS A 203 4.24 30.67 10.28
C HIS A 203 4.72 31.53 11.44
N ARG A 204 6.03 31.44 11.72
CA ARG A 204 6.74 32.29 12.69
C ARG A 204 7.69 33.24 11.93
N PRO A 205 8.25 34.28 12.58
CA PRO A 205 9.17 35.21 11.91
C PRO A 205 10.40 34.53 11.25
N LEU A 206 10.82 33.37 11.76
CA LEU A 206 11.94 32.57 11.23
C LEU A 206 11.52 31.48 10.24
N GLY A 207 10.27 31.51 9.76
CA GLY A 207 9.71 30.54 8.82
C GLY A 207 8.63 29.65 9.42
N ARG A 208 8.24 28.62 8.67
CA ARG A 208 7.16 27.71 9.04
C ARG A 208 7.65 26.70 10.08
N HIS A 209 7.06 26.73 11.26
CA HIS A 209 7.23 25.73 12.30
C HIS A 209 6.20 24.62 12.10
N THR A 210 6.61 23.35 12.19
CA THR A 210 5.71 22.19 12.07
C THR A 210 5.88 21.29 13.28
N HIS A 211 4.77 20.96 13.92
CA HIS A 211 4.70 20.12 15.11
C HIS A 211 3.88 18.87 14.82
N HIS A 212 4.39 17.71 15.23
CA HIS A 212 3.78 16.40 14.98
C HIS A 212 3.28 15.85 16.31
N ARG A 213 1.97 15.96 16.55
CA ARG A 213 1.34 15.51 17.79
C ARG A 213 0.68 14.15 17.59
N ARG A 214 1.12 13.13 18.33
CA ARG A 214 0.40 11.85 18.41
C ARG A 214 -0.82 12.03 19.31
N VAL A 215 -2.00 12.04 18.71
CA VAL A 215 -3.28 12.24 19.40
C VAL A 215 -3.72 10.96 20.12
N CYS A 216 -3.54 9.82 19.46
CA CYS A 216 -3.73 8.51 20.06
C CYS A 216 -2.84 7.48 19.35
N ALA A 217 -2.62 6.34 20.01
CA ALA A 217 -1.82 5.25 19.48
C ALA A 217 -2.39 3.90 19.87
N TRP A 218 -2.20 2.93 19.00
CA TRP A 218 -2.59 1.54 19.16
C TRP A 218 -1.38 0.65 18.89
N SER A 219 -1.30 -0.48 19.56
CA SER A 219 -0.23 -1.45 19.35
C SER A 219 -0.80 -2.85 19.33
N ARG A 220 -0.36 -3.63 18.36
CA ARG A 220 -0.67 -5.05 18.24
C ARG A 220 0.64 -5.84 18.28
N PRO A 221 0.91 -6.59 19.36
CA PRO A 221 2.05 -7.50 19.42
C PRO A 221 1.99 -8.55 18.31
N ILE A 222 3.17 -9.00 17.87
CA ILE A 222 3.35 -10.08 16.90
C ILE A 222 4.09 -11.20 17.61
N GLU A 223 3.43 -12.34 17.75
CA GLU A 223 4.04 -13.54 18.35
C GLU A 223 4.62 -14.46 17.27
N ALA A 224 3.77 -14.87 16.33
CA ALA A 224 4.15 -15.60 15.13
C ALA A 224 3.23 -15.17 13.99
N ILE A 225 3.83 -14.92 12.82
CA ILE A 225 3.07 -14.58 11.63
C ILE A 225 3.72 -15.19 10.40
N ALA A 226 2.92 -15.90 9.60
CA ALA A 226 3.36 -16.40 8.32
C ALA A 226 3.72 -15.22 7.40
N ASP A 227 4.73 -15.43 6.56
CA ASP A 227 5.19 -14.40 5.64
C ASP A 227 4.03 -13.88 4.77
N ASN A 228 3.87 -12.55 4.72
CA ASN A 228 2.79 -11.87 4.02
C ASN A 228 1.36 -12.24 4.48
N ALA A 229 1.17 -12.85 5.65
CA ALA A 229 -0.18 -13.07 6.18
C ALA A 229 -0.84 -11.74 6.60
N PRO A 230 -2.11 -11.50 6.25
CA PRO A 230 -2.81 -10.28 6.61
C PRO A 230 -3.20 -10.25 8.10
N ILE A 231 -2.88 -9.13 8.74
CA ILE A 231 -3.26 -8.77 10.11
C ILE A 231 -4.44 -7.80 10.03
N ARG A 232 -5.67 -8.27 10.28
CA ARG A 232 -6.86 -7.39 10.27
C ARG A 232 -6.83 -6.40 11.43
N LEU A 233 -7.15 -5.14 11.17
CA LEU A 233 -7.15 -4.06 12.14
C LEU A 233 -8.54 -3.40 12.19
N MET A 234 -8.96 -3.07 13.41
CA MET A 234 -10.17 -2.32 13.71
C MET A 234 -9.82 -1.34 14.82
N ILE A 235 -9.71 -0.05 14.50
CA ILE A 235 -9.32 0.98 15.46
C ILE A 235 -10.46 1.96 15.68
N ALA A 236 -10.77 2.26 16.95
CA ALA A 236 -11.76 3.28 17.30
C ALA A 236 -11.07 4.65 17.34
N LEU A 237 -11.54 5.58 16.51
CA LEU A 237 -11.02 6.94 16.43
C LEU A 237 -11.58 7.82 17.56
N PRO A 238 -10.85 8.86 18.00
CA PRO A 238 -11.35 9.79 19.02
C PRO A 238 -12.61 10.56 18.58
N ASP A 239 -13.50 10.88 19.53
CA ASP A 239 -14.72 11.67 19.28
C ASP A 239 -14.46 13.17 19.04
N ALA A 240 -13.27 13.65 19.40
CA ALA A 240 -12.91 15.07 19.36
C ALA A 240 -12.11 15.46 18.09
N LEU A 241 -12.17 14.65 17.03
CA LEU A 241 -11.50 14.99 15.77
C LEU A 241 -12.22 16.13 15.05
N VAL A 242 -11.43 16.98 14.41
CA VAL A 242 -11.92 18.08 13.57
C VAL A 242 -11.32 17.97 12.17
N PRO A 243 -12.03 18.43 11.13
CA PRO A 243 -11.46 18.55 9.79
C PRO A 243 -10.14 19.32 9.79
N GLY A 244 -9.22 18.89 8.92
CA GLY A 244 -8.03 19.66 8.63
C GLY A 244 -8.40 21.01 8.00
N PHE A 245 -7.53 22.01 8.16
CA PHE A 245 -7.73 23.34 7.63
C PHE A 245 -6.41 23.98 7.20
N ASP A 246 -6.49 24.99 6.36
CA ASP A 246 -5.38 25.86 5.97
C ASP A 246 -5.87 27.31 5.95
N LEU A 247 -5.34 28.11 6.88
CA LEU A 247 -5.65 29.54 7.01
C LEU A 247 -4.48 30.43 6.52
N GLY A 248 -3.58 29.87 5.69
CA GLY A 248 -2.39 30.56 5.17
C GLY A 248 -1.28 30.65 6.21
N ALA A 249 -1.53 31.30 7.35
CA ALA A 249 -0.55 31.41 8.43
C ALA A 249 -0.44 30.13 9.26
N CYS A 250 -1.51 29.34 9.35
CA CYS A 250 -1.49 28.06 10.06
C CYS A 250 -2.28 26.98 9.32
N SER A 251 -1.96 25.72 9.60
CA SER A 251 -2.65 24.56 9.01
C SER A 251 -2.69 23.38 9.97
N LEU A 252 -3.74 22.55 9.84
CA LEU A 252 -3.87 21.26 10.49
C LEU A 252 -4.05 20.17 9.43
N ARG A 253 -3.25 19.10 9.51
CA ARG A 253 -3.39 17.90 8.67
C ARG A 253 -3.36 16.64 9.52
N TRP A 254 -4.08 15.61 9.10
CA TRP A 254 -4.16 14.35 9.81
C TRP A 254 -3.44 13.23 9.06
N PHE A 255 -2.73 12.40 9.80
CA PHE A 255 -2.05 11.22 9.28
C PHE A 255 -2.25 10.02 10.19
N LEU A 256 -2.35 8.84 9.59
CA LEU A 256 -2.14 7.57 10.28
C LEU A 256 -0.68 7.14 10.03
N GLU A 257 0.13 7.17 11.07
CA GLU A 257 1.46 6.55 11.05
C GLU A 257 1.28 5.06 11.36
N VAL A 258 1.70 4.19 10.45
CA VAL A 258 1.76 2.73 10.68
C VAL A 258 3.22 2.31 10.66
N ARG A 259 3.67 1.65 11.72
CA ARG A 259 5.06 1.23 11.94
C ARG A 259 5.11 -0.21 12.37
N ALA A 260 5.98 -1.03 11.78
CA ALA A 260 6.29 -2.35 12.31
C ALA A 260 7.59 -2.27 13.12
N ARG A 261 7.58 -2.73 14.38
CA ARG A 261 8.77 -2.76 15.23
C ARG A 261 9.60 -3.99 14.92
N VAL A 262 10.88 -3.81 14.62
CA VAL A 262 11.80 -4.91 14.27
C VAL A 262 12.98 -4.94 15.23
N SER A 263 13.39 -6.13 15.65
CA SER A 263 14.60 -6.28 16.45
C SER A 263 15.84 -6.02 15.60
N TRP A 264 16.74 -5.14 16.07
CA TRP A 264 18.07 -4.93 15.48
C TRP A 264 18.07 -4.47 14.01
N SER A 265 16.95 -3.93 13.52
CA SER A 265 16.80 -3.40 12.17
C SER A 265 15.99 -2.10 12.20
N ARG A 266 15.91 -1.42 11.04
CA ARG A 266 15.11 -0.22 10.90
C ARG A 266 13.63 -0.60 10.82
N ASP A 267 12.81 0.06 11.64
CA ASP A 267 11.36 -0.10 11.60
C ASP A 267 10.81 0.40 10.25
N PRO A 268 10.19 -0.46 9.41
CA PRO A 268 9.47 0.02 8.25
C PRO A 268 8.27 0.85 8.74
N ARG A 269 7.96 1.93 8.03
CA ARG A 269 6.89 2.86 8.38
C ARG A 269 6.23 3.45 7.16
N VAL A 270 4.95 3.76 7.28
CA VAL A 270 4.14 4.44 6.27
C VAL A 270 3.36 5.57 6.95
N TRP A 271 3.26 6.70 6.26
CA TRP A 271 2.44 7.85 6.66
C TRP A 271 1.26 7.96 5.70
N ILE A 272 0.06 7.68 6.20
CA ILE A 272 -1.16 7.66 5.39
C ILE A 272 -1.91 8.96 5.65
N PRO A 273 -2.10 9.84 4.66
CA PRO A 273 -2.90 11.04 4.85
C PRO A 273 -4.37 10.66 5.09
N LEU A 274 -4.98 11.29 6.08
CA LEU A 274 -6.38 11.11 6.42
C LEU A 274 -7.15 12.42 6.22
N GLN A 275 -8.35 12.31 5.67
CA GLN A 275 -9.28 13.42 5.56
C GLN A 275 -10.36 13.28 6.63
N VAL A 276 -10.29 14.11 7.67
CA VAL A 276 -11.36 14.15 8.67
C VAL A 276 -12.53 14.96 8.12
N LEU A 277 -13.70 14.34 8.11
CA LEU A 277 -14.97 14.92 7.70
C LEU A 277 -15.76 15.40 8.93
N GLY A 278 -16.67 16.35 8.72
CA GLY A 278 -17.71 16.62 9.70
C GLY A 278 -18.75 15.48 9.74
N PRO A 279 -19.74 15.57 10.64
CA PRO A 279 -20.77 14.53 10.80
C PRO A 279 -21.42 14.20 9.45
N ARG A 280 -21.39 12.94 9.02
CA ARG A 280 -22.06 12.54 7.77
C ARG A 280 -23.58 12.67 7.95
N VAL A 281 -24.22 13.31 6.99
CA VAL A 281 -25.67 13.16 6.81
C VAL A 281 -25.87 11.75 6.27
N ALA A 282 -26.59 10.89 7.01
CA ALA A 282 -26.81 9.50 6.62
C ALA A 282 -27.36 9.45 5.18
N ALA A 283 -26.51 9.07 4.23
CA ALA A 283 -26.97 8.60 2.94
C ALA A 283 -27.54 7.20 3.19
N ASP A 284 -28.79 6.97 2.80
CA ASP A 284 -29.42 5.66 2.88
C ASP A 284 -28.47 4.58 2.32
N GLY A 285 -28.04 3.66 3.19
CA GLY A 285 -27.44 2.40 2.78
C GLY A 285 -26.02 2.45 2.20
N GLY A 286 -25.20 3.46 2.49
CA GLY A 286 -23.78 3.44 2.10
C GLY A 286 -23.00 2.31 2.79
N GLU A 287 -22.92 1.14 2.17
CA GLU A 287 -22.06 0.04 2.62
C GLU A 287 -20.61 0.54 2.74
N ARG A 288 -20.05 0.44 3.95
CA ARG A 288 -18.63 0.68 4.18
C ARG A 288 -17.85 -0.39 3.41
N ARG A 289 -16.97 0.06 2.51
CA ARG A 289 -16.16 -0.86 1.70
C ARG A 289 -15.11 -1.53 2.59
N ALA A 290 -15.05 -2.86 2.49
CA ALA A 290 -14.01 -3.65 3.13
C ALA A 290 -12.62 -3.18 2.64
N PRO A 291 -11.58 -3.25 3.50
CA PRO A 291 -10.23 -2.93 3.08
C PRO A 291 -9.79 -3.84 1.93
N LEU A 292 -9.02 -3.27 0.99
CA LEU A 292 -8.42 -4.02 -0.10
C LEU A 292 -7.51 -5.13 0.45
N ALA A 293 -7.35 -6.20 -0.34
CA ALA A 293 -6.44 -7.28 0.01
C ALA A 293 -4.99 -6.77 0.14
N VAL A 294 -4.22 -7.36 1.07
CA VAL A 294 -2.79 -7.09 1.29
C VAL A 294 -2.01 -8.39 1.47
N GLY A 295 -0.70 -8.33 1.26
CA GLY A 295 0.18 -9.48 1.41
C GLY A 295 -0.20 -10.64 0.52
N SER A 296 -0.37 -11.82 1.12
CA SER A 296 -0.68 -13.08 0.44
C SER A 296 -2.01 -13.04 -0.30
N GLU A 297 -3.05 -12.38 0.25
CA GLU A 297 -4.34 -12.21 -0.45
C GLU A 297 -4.18 -11.34 -1.70
N ARG A 298 -3.45 -10.23 -1.62
CA ARG A 298 -3.19 -9.36 -2.78
C ARG A 298 -2.38 -10.09 -3.83
N LEU A 299 -1.34 -10.80 -3.39
CA LEU A 299 -0.49 -11.57 -4.27
C LEU A 299 -1.29 -12.63 -5.02
N GLU A 300 -2.18 -13.35 -4.34
CA GLU A 300 -3.04 -14.34 -4.97
C GLU A 300 -3.90 -13.73 -6.07
N LEU A 301 -4.48 -12.54 -5.84
CA LEU A 301 -5.24 -11.81 -6.86
C LEU A 301 -4.37 -11.40 -8.06
N VAL A 302 -3.14 -10.93 -7.82
CA VAL A 302 -2.18 -10.62 -8.89
C VAL A 302 -1.89 -11.86 -9.73
N TRP A 303 -1.57 -12.98 -9.09
CA TRP A 303 -1.21 -14.22 -9.79
C TRP A 303 -2.40 -14.83 -10.54
N ARG A 304 -3.62 -14.79 -9.97
CA ARG A 304 -4.85 -15.20 -10.67
C ARG A 304 -5.13 -14.32 -11.89
N SER A 305 -5.01 -13.00 -11.75
CA SER A 305 -5.20 -12.07 -12.88
C SER A 305 -4.20 -12.31 -14.00
N VAL A 306 -2.96 -12.65 -13.67
CA VAL A 306 -1.92 -13.02 -14.62
C VAL A 306 -2.24 -14.35 -15.30
N ALA A 307 -2.69 -15.34 -14.53
CA ALA A 307 -3.13 -16.64 -15.05
C ALA A 307 -4.24 -16.47 -16.10
N GLU A 308 -5.26 -15.68 -15.77
CA GLU A 308 -6.37 -15.35 -16.69
C GLU A 308 -5.86 -14.66 -17.96
N ALA A 309 -4.98 -13.66 -17.82
CA ALA A 309 -4.45 -12.89 -18.94
C ALA A 309 -3.59 -13.73 -19.93
N ARG A 310 -3.09 -14.89 -19.51
CA ARG A 310 -2.26 -15.80 -20.31
C ARG A 310 -2.84 -17.19 -20.49
N SER A 311 -4.08 -17.40 -20.05
CA SER A 311 -4.75 -18.71 -20.09
C SER A 311 -3.92 -19.81 -19.42
N MET A 312 -3.24 -19.47 -18.33
CA MET A 312 -2.49 -20.41 -17.49
C MET A 312 -3.40 -20.95 -16.39
N SER A 313 -3.12 -22.15 -15.89
CA SER A 313 -3.73 -22.63 -14.64
C SER A 313 -2.96 -22.09 -13.44
N TYR A 314 -3.66 -21.68 -12.38
CA TYR A 314 -3.05 -21.27 -11.11
C TYR A 314 -3.56 -22.15 -9.96
N GLU A 315 -2.67 -22.94 -9.37
CA GLU A 315 -3.00 -23.84 -8.26
C GLU A 315 -1.82 -23.92 -7.28
N GLY A 316 -2.11 -23.77 -5.98
CA GLY A 316 -1.10 -23.93 -4.93
C GLY A 316 0.06 -22.93 -5.00
N GLY A 317 -0.18 -21.73 -5.55
CA GLY A 317 0.89 -20.72 -5.72
C GLY A 317 1.77 -20.94 -6.96
N VAL A 318 1.38 -21.83 -7.87
CA VAL A 318 2.14 -22.14 -9.09
C VAL A 318 1.28 -21.86 -10.33
N LEU A 319 1.81 -21.10 -11.27
CA LEU A 319 1.27 -20.94 -12.62
C LEU A 319 1.81 -22.06 -13.51
N ARG A 320 0.93 -22.68 -14.30
CA ARG A 320 1.33 -23.71 -15.27
C ARG A 320 0.71 -23.48 -16.63
N GLN A 321 1.48 -23.73 -17.68
CA GLN A 321 1.00 -23.77 -19.05
C GLN A 321 1.81 -24.77 -19.87
N ARG A 322 1.16 -25.44 -20.82
CA ARG A 322 1.81 -26.37 -21.75
C ARG A 322 1.79 -25.80 -23.16
N ILE A 323 2.95 -25.83 -23.82
CA ILE A 323 3.14 -25.45 -25.22
C ILE A 323 3.76 -26.64 -25.93
N GLY A 324 2.95 -27.37 -26.69
CA GLY A 324 3.38 -28.64 -27.31
C GLY A 324 3.82 -29.66 -26.26
N GLU A 325 5.09 -30.05 -26.29
CA GLU A 325 5.70 -30.93 -25.29
C GLU A 325 6.48 -30.19 -24.19
N VAL A 326 6.54 -28.87 -24.25
CA VAL A 326 7.19 -28.02 -23.24
C VAL A 326 6.17 -27.60 -22.18
N GLU A 327 6.53 -27.76 -20.91
CA GLU A 327 5.75 -27.29 -19.76
C GLU A 327 6.46 -26.09 -19.12
N LEU A 328 5.76 -24.97 -19.02
CA LEU A 328 6.18 -23.82 -18.23
C LEU A 328 5.52 -23.89 -16.86
N GLN A 329 6.34 -23.85 -15.80
CA GLN A 329 5.90 -23.66 -14.42
C GLN A 329 6.51 -22.38 -13.86
N ILE A 330 5.72 -21.57 -13.16
CA ILE A 330 6.20 -20.37 -12.47
C ILE A 330 5.73 -20.40 -11.03
N SER A 331 6.66 -20.19 -10.10
CA SER A 331 6.41 -20.25 -8.66
C SER A 331 7.24 -19.22 -7.91
N ARG A 332 6.84 -18.93 -6.66
CA ARG A 332 7.62 -18.08 -5.76
C ARG A 332 8.46 -18.94 -4.82
N GLU A 333 9.75 -18.66 -4.73
CA GLU A 333 10.67 -19.33 -3.80
C GLU A 333 11.30 -18.32 -2.83
N HIS A 334 11.56 -18.74 -1.59
CA HIS A 334 12.23 -17.90 -0.60
C HIS A 334 13.71 -18.27 -0.50
N ARG A 335 14.59 -17.29 -0.75
CA ARG A 335 16.06 -17.45 -0.77
C ARG A 335 16.71 -16.86 0.49
N GLY A 336 16.19 -17.22 1.68
CA GLY A 336 16.71 -16.69 2.94
C GLY A 336 16.85 -15.16 2.93
N ARG A 337 18.09 -14.65 3.06
CA ARG A 337 18.37 -13.19 3.07
C ARG A 337 18.11 -12.47 1.74
N ALA A 338 18.05 -13.19 0.62
CA ALA A 338 17.70 -12.57 -0.67
C ALA A 338 16.18 -12.36 -0.84
N GLY A 339 15.36 -12.77 0.15
CA GLY A 339 13.91 -12.60 0.11
C GLY A 339 13.22 -13.59 -0.82
N ALA A 340 12.02 -13.23 -1.26
CA ALA A 340 11.26 -14.00 -2.24
C ALA A 340 11.70 -13.67 -3.66
N VAL A 341 11.87 -14.69 -4.49
CA VAL A 341 12.14 -14.58 -5.93
C VAL A 341 11.08 -15.33 -6.72
N VAL A 342 10.78 -14.86 -7.93
CA VAL A 342 9.96 -15.60 -8.89
C VAL A 342 10.88 -16.49 -9.72
N VAL A 343 10.48 -17.74 -9.84
CA VAL A 343 11.21 -18.79 -10.55
C VAL A 343 10.34 -19.25 -11.69
N GLY A 344 10.91 -19.31 -12.90
CA GLY A 344 10.30 -19.96 -14.05
C GLY A 344 11.08 -21.20 -14.45
N GLU A 345 10.41 -22.32 -14.65
CA GLU A 345 10.99 -23.57 -15.12
C GLU A 345 10.31 -24.00 -16.42
N LEU A 346 11.13 -24.23 -17.45
CA LEU A 346 10.73 -24.85 -18.70
C LEU A 346 11.15 -26.30 -18.66
N GLY A 347 10.20 -27.23 -18.51
CA GLY A 347 10.42 -28.67 -18.67
C GLY A 347 10.16 -29.08 -20.12
N PHE A 348 11.02 -29.91 -20.69
CA PHE A 348 10.87 -30.41 -22.06
C PHE A 348 11.35 -31.86 -22.19
N PRO A 349 11.00 -32.56 -23.27
CA PRO A 349 11.53 -33.90 -23.53
C PRO A 349 13.06 -33.87 -23.58
N ASP A 350 13.68 -34.96 -23.11
CA ASP A 350 15.13 -35.12 -23.10
C ASP A 350 15.76 -34.77 -24.46
N LEU A 351 16.55 -33.69 -24.46
CA LEU A 351 17.29 -33.22 -25.64
C LEU A 351 18.48 -34.13 -25.94
N GLY A 352 19.02 -34.80 -24.92
CA GLY A 352 20.16 -35.71 -25.02
C GLY A 352 21.44 -35.06 -25.56
N ILE A 353 21.64 -33.77 -25.29
CA ILE A 353 22.81 -33.01 -25.75
C ILE A 353 23.80 -32.68 -24.64
N GLY A 354 23.51 -33.08 -23.40
CA GLY A 354 24.37 -32.81 -22.25
C GLY A 354 24.32 -31.34 -21.90
N LEU A 355 23.12 -30.76 -21.98
CA LEU A 355 22.88 -29.37 -21.70
C LEU A 355 23.27 -29.05 -20.26
N ALA A 356 24.07 -28.01 -20.07
CA ALA A 356 24.47 -27.54 -18.75
C ALA A 356 24.79 -26.04 -18.79
N ILE A 357 24.82 -25.41 -17.62
CA ILE A 357 25.42 -24.08 -17.45
C ILE A 357 26.83 -24.26 -16.89
N GLY A 358 27.83 -23.71 -17.59
CA GLY A 358 29.24 -23.87 -17.20
C GLY A 358 30.13 -22.70 -17.60
N GLY A 359 31.35 -22.69 -17.03
CA GLY A 359 32.40 -21.71 -17.34
C GLY A 359 32.22 -20.33 -16.71
N ARG A 360 33.18 -19.43 -17.00
CA ARG A 360 33.10 -18.01 -16.59
C ARG A 360 32.03 -17.32 -17.44
N GLY A 361 30.93 -16.91 -16.81
CA GLY A 361 29.85 -16.17 -17.47
C GLY A 361 28.53 -16.93 -17.62
N ARG A 362 28.37 -18.13 -17.03
CA ARG A 362 27.13 -18.92 -17.09
C ARG A 362 26.64 -19.17 -18.52
N ALA A 363 27.56 -19.49 -19.42
CA ALA A 363 27.22 -19.82 -20.79
C ALA A 363 26.57 -21.19 -20.86
N LEU A 364 25.60 -21.34 -21.77
CA LEU A 364 25.00 -22.63 -22.08
C LEU A 364 26.04 -23.51 -22.78
N GLN A 365 26.19 -24.74 -22.30
CA GLN A 365 27.13 -25.72 -22.82
C GLN A 365 26.37 -26.95 -23.32
N SER A 366 26.93 -27.58 -24.35
CA SER A 366 26.51 -28.87 -24.87
C SER A 366 27.74 -29.78 -24.96
N ARG A 367 27.53 -31.09 -25.00
CA ARG A 367 28.59 -32.10 -25.18
C ARG A 367 29.34 -31.95 -26.51
N ASP A 368 28.69 -31.38 -27.51
CA ASP A 368 29.22 -31.23 -28.87
C ASP A 368 29.18 -29.75 -29.31
N MET A 369 30.25 -29.32 -29.98
CA MET A 369 30.41 -27.93 -30.40
C MET A 369 29.37 -27.51 -31.46
N THR A 370 29.03 -28.38 -32.40
CA THR A 370 28.02 -28.09 -33.43
C THR A 370 26.64 -27.92 -32.81
N GLN A 371 26.30 -28.74 -31.81
CA GLN A 371 25.07 -28.58 -31.04
C GLN A 371 25.07 -27.29 -30.20
N ALA A 372 26.20 -26.94 -29.58
CA ALA A 372 26.34 -25.68 -28.84
C ALA A 372 26.17 -24.46 -29.77
N THR A 373 26.81 -24.47 -30.95
CA THR A 373 26.65 -23.41 -31.96
C THR A 373 25.20 -23.31 -32.43
N TRP A 374 24.55 -24.43 -32.69
CA TRP A 374 23.14 -24.46 -33.09
C TRP A 374 22.23 -23.83 -32.03
N LEU A 375 22.42 -24.15 -30.75
CA LEU A 375 21.65 -23.55 -29.65
C LEU A 375 21.84 -22.03 -29.59
N ILE A 376 23.06 -21.55 -29.78
CA ILE A 376 23.36 -20.10 -29.79
C ILE A 376 22.66 -19.43 -30.98
N GLU A 377 22.70 -20.04 -32.15
CA GLU A 377 22.08 -19.48 -33.37
C GLU A 377 20.56 -19.41 -33.26
N HIS A 378 19.92 -20.43 -32.67
CA HIS A 378 18.46 -20.56 -32.70
C HIS A 378 17.78 -20.07 -31.41
N LEU A 379 18.44 -20.19 -30.25
CA LEU A 379 17.90 -19.81 -28.94
C LEU A 379 18.66 -18.64 -28.30
N GLY A 380 19.83 -18.28 -28.82
CA GLY A 380 20.75 -17.35 -28.17
C GLY A 380 20.17 -15.96 -27.95
N GLU A 381 19.35 -15.43 -28.86
CA GLU A 381 18.71 -14.12 -28.66
C GLU A 381 17.76 -14.16 -27.45
N ALA A 382 16.86 -15.15 -27.39
CA ALA A 382 15.91 -15.31 -26.30
C ALA A 382 16.62 -15.56 -24.95
N LEU A 383 17.65 -16.43 -24.96
CA LEU A 383 18.46 -16.72 -23.78
C LEU A 383 19.35 -15.54 -23.35
N SER A 384 19.72 -14.65 -24.27
CA SER A 384 20.48 -13.44 -23.92
C SER A 384 19.61 -12.39 -23.23
N ARG A 385 18.33 -12.29 -23.62
CA ARG A 385 17.36 -11.42 -22.93
C ARG A 385 17.11 -11.91 -21.50
N ARG A 386 17.04 -13.24 -21.31
CA ARG A 386 16.84 -13.86 -20.00
C ARG A 386 17.76 -15.08 -19.83
N PRO A 387 18.97 -14.91 -19.25
CA PRO A 387 19.88 -16.02 -19.07
C PRO A 387 19.34 -16.99 -18.01
N PRO A 388 19.38 -18.32 -18.25
CA PRO A 388 18.99 -19.30 -17.25
C PRO A 388 19.98 -19.32 -16.08
N VAL A 389 19.49 -19.71 -14.90
CA VAL A 389 20.29 -19.93 -13.69
C VAL A 389 20.69 -21.40 -13.51
N ASP A 390 19.94 -22.32 -14.12
CA ASP A 390 20.24 -23.76 -14.21
C ASP A 390 19.76 -24.30 -15.57
N ALA A 391 20.46 -25.31 -16.10
CA ALA A 391 20.10 -25.98 -17.35
C ALA A 391 20.47 -27.45 -17.29
N SER A 392 19.58 -28.29 -17.82
CA SER A 392 19.80 -29.71 -18.05
C SER A 392 19.09 -30.15 -19.33
N ASP A 393 19.35 -31.38 -19.79
CA ASP A 393 18.66 -31.94 -20.96
C ASP A 393 17.13 -32.06 -20.78
N LEU A 394 16.61 -31.85 -19.56
CA LEU A 394 15.19 -31.95 -19.24
C LEU A 394 14.57 -30.60 -18.87
N ARG A 395 15.37 -29.59 -18.53
CA ARG A 395 14.82 -28.31 -18.08
C ARG A 395 15.75 -27.11 -18.27
N LEU A 396 15.15 -25.93 -18.39
CA LEU A 396 15.78 -24.64 -18.17
C LEU A 396 15.11 -23.92 -17.00
N ARG A 397 15.91 -23.33 -16.11
CA ARG A 397 15.42 -22.58 -14.96
C ARG A 397 15.84 -21.12 -15.04
N PHE A 398 14.92 -20.21 -14.75
CA PHE A 398 15.10 -18.77 -14.80
C PHE A 398 14.67 -18.14 -13.48
N GLU A 399 15.28 -17.01 -13.14
CA GLU A 399 14.93 -16.24 -11.96
C GLU A 399 14.61 -14.80 -12.34
N LEU A 400 13.60 -14.26 -11.68
CA LEU A 400 13.26 -12.85 -11.64
C LEU A 400 13.47 -12.39 -10.19
N GLU A 401 14.37 -11.42 -10.00
CA GLU A 401 14.68 -10.80 -8.70
C GLU A 401 13.54 -9.86 -8.26
N ASP A 402 12.33 -10.42 -8.16
CA ASP A 402 11.10 -9.76 -7.72
C ASP A 402 10.27 -10.76 -6.91
N ALA A 403 9.44 -10.27 -5.99
CA ALA A 403 8.55 -11.11 -5.19
C ALA A 403 7.26 -11.54 -5.93
N GLY A 404 7.11 -11.19 -7.21
CA GLY A 404 5.92 -11.43 -8.03
C GLY A 404 4.74 -10.56 -7.63
N GLN A 405 5.01 -9.38 -7.04
CA GLN A 405 3.97 -8.47 -6.51
C GLN A 405 3.53 -7.42 -7.53
N ASP A 406 4.35 -7.17 -8.54
CA ASP A 406 4.02 -6.28 -9.66
C ASP A 406 3.50 -7.08 -10.86
N ARG A 407 2.28 -6.77 -11.27
CA ARG A 407 1.59 -7.46 -12.37
C ARG A 407 2.31 -7.25 -13.71
N ALA A 408 2.82 -6.06 -13.97
CA ALA A 408 3.44 -5.74 -15.26
C ALA A 408 4.76 -6.49 -15.43
N THR A 409 5.62 -6.48 -14.41
CA THR A 409 6.89 -7.20 -14.38
C THR A 409 6.68 -8.71 -14.46
N LEU A 410 5.71 -9.26 -13.74
CA LEU A 410 5.38 -10.69 -13.80
C LEU A 410 4.86 -11.11 -15.18
N LEU A 411 4.00 -10.30 -15.82
CA LEU A 411 3.53 -10.56 -17.19
C LEU A 411 4.68 -10.55 -18.19
N ALA A 412 5.57 -9.56 -18.12
CA ALA A 412 6.72 -9.46 -19.01
C ALA A 412 7.64 -10.70 -18.88
N PHE A 413 7.89 -11.14 -17.65
CA PHE A 413 8.67 -12.36 -17.40
C PHE A 413 7.98 -13.61 -17.99
N ILE A 414 6.67 -13.75 -17.81
CA ILE A 414 5.89 -14.86 -18.39
C ILE A 414 5.94 -14.84 -19.92
N ASP A 415 5.77 -13.67 -20.53
CA ASP A 415 5.78 -13.53 -21.99
C ASP A 415 7.12 -13.94 -22.59
N GLU A 416 8.23 -13.56 -21.96
CA GLU A 416 9.57 -13.99 -22.34
C GLU A 416 9.70 -15.52 -22.29
N LEU A 417 9.23 -16.16 -21.21
CA LEU A 417 9.32 -17.61 -21.05
C LEU A 417 8.36 -18.39 -21.96
N LEU A 418 7.17 -17.87 -22.23
CA LEU A 418 6.24 -18.47 -23.19
C LEU A 418 6.80 -18.43 -24.62
N ALA A 419 7.39 -17.30 -25.02
CA ALA A 419 8.06 -17.18 -26.30
C ALA A 419 9.23 -18.17 -26.43
N LEU A 420 10.06 -18.29 -25.37
CA LEU A 420 11.14 -19.26 -25.34
C LEU A 420 10.64 -20.70 -25.35
N ALA A 421 9.57 -21.02 -24.62
CA ALA A 421 8.97 -22.34 -24.61
C ALA A 421 8.45 -22.76 -25.99
N ALA A 422 7.78 -21.84 -26.71
CA ALA A 422 7.34 -22.07 -28.08
C ALA A 422 8.53 -22.31 -29.03
N LEU A 423 9.60 -21.52 -28.88
CA LEU A 423 10.81 -21.67 -29.69
C LEU A 423 11.53 -23.00 -29.43
N VAL A 424 11.63 -23.43 -28.17
CA VAL A 424 12.17 -24.74 -27.80
C VAL A 424 11.29 -25.87 -28.37
N ASP A 425 9.97 -25.74 -28.26
CA ASP A 425 9.05 -26.74 -28.84
C ASP A 425 9.25 -26.83 -30.36
N GLU A 426 9.24 -25.72 -31.09
CA GLU A 426 9.42 -25.69 -32.54
C GLU A 426 10.76 -26.29 -32.97
N ARG A 427 11.86 -25.92 -32.30
CA ARG A 427 13.22 -26.15 -32.80
C ARG A 427 13.91 -27.38 -32.24
N ARG A 428 13.46 -27.95 -31.12
CA ARG A 428 14.18 -29.09 -30.46
C ARG A 428 14.41 -30.30 -31.36
N LEU A 429 13.57 -30.49 -32.38
CA LEU A 429 13.68 -31.63 -33.31
C LEU A 429 14.69 -31.37 -34.44
N GLU A 430 15.10 -30.12 -34.62
CA GLU A 430 16.07 -29.69 -35.64
C GLU A 430 17.51 -29.68 -35.11
N ILE A 431 17.71 -29.96 -33.81
CA ILE A 431 19.04 -30.02 -33.20
C ILE A 431 19.89 -31.07 -33.95
N PRO A 432 21.07 -30.68 -34.46
CA PRO A 432 21.88 -31.57 -35.28
C PRO A 432 22.44 -32.74 -34.46
N PRO A 433 22.75 -33.87 -35.12
CA PRO A 433 23.48 -34.95 -34.48
C PRO A 433 24.88 -34.49 -34.05
N PRO A 434 25.48 -35.10 -33.01
CA PRO A 434 26.84 -34.80 -32.61
C PRO A 434 27.84 -35.05 -33.74
N THR A 435 28.88 -34.23 -33.82
CA THR A 435 29.88 -34.26 -34.91
C THR A 435 30.47 -35.66 -35.10
N ALA A 436 30.77 -36.35 -33.99
CA ALA A 436 31.34 -37.69 -34.00
C ALA A 436 30.42 -38.76 -34.63
N MET A 437 29.10 -38.51 -34.67
CA MET A 437 28.09 -39.46 -35.16
C MET A 437 27.41 -39.01 -36.45
N ALA A 438 27.75 -37.83 -37.00
CA ALA A 438 27.11 -37.27 -38.19
C ALA A 438 27.14 -38.23 -39.39
N ALA A 439 28.25 -38.94 -39.62
CA ALA A 439 28.37 -39.91 -40.70
C ALA A 439 27.48 -41.17 -40.52
N MET A 440 27.05 -41.46 -39.28
CA MET A 440 26.25 -42.64 -38.94
C MET A 440 24.73 -42.40 -39.03
N VAL A 441 24.30 -41.15 -39.19
CA VAL A 441 22.87 -40.79 -39.22
C VAL A 441 22.07 -41.61 -40.23
N PRO A 442 22.51 -41.82 -41.50
CA PRO A 442 21.73 -42.63 -42.45
C PRO A 442 21.52 -44.08 -41.98
N ALA A 443 22.49 -44.66 -41.27
CA ALA A 443 22.36 -46.01 -40.71
C ALA A 443 21.36 -46.05 -39.54
N TRP A 444 21.38 -45.03 -38.69
CA TRP A 444 20.41 -44.87 -37.59
C TRP A 444 18.99 -44.61 -38.12
N GLU A 445 18.83 -43.84 -39.19
CA GLU A 445 17.54 -43.65 -39.86
C GLU A 445 17.02 -44.93 -40.49
N ALA A 446 17.89 -45.73 -41.11
CA ALA A 446 17.52 -47.05 -41.63
C ALA A 446 17.07 -47.99 -40.49
N ALA A 447 17.80 -48.01 -39.36
CA ALA A 447 17.44 -48.79 -38.19
C ALA A 447 16.09 -48.33 -37.59
N ALA A 448 15.86 -47.02 -37.47
CA ALA A 448 14.61 -46.48 -36.97
C ALA A 448 13.42 -46.87 -37.86
N ARG A 449 13.58 -46.76 -39.19
CA ARG A 449 12.55 -47.21 -40.15
C ARG A 449 12.27 -48.70 -40.06
N HIS A 450 13.31 -49.52 -39.93
CA HIS A 450 13.16 -50.97 -39.79
C HIS A 450 12.38 -51.35 -38.52
N LEU A 451 12.60 -50.61 -37.43
CA LEU A 451 11.93 -50.81 -36.15
C LEU A 451 10.54 -50.15 -36.06
N GLY A 452 10.11 -49.40 -37.08
CA GLY A 452 8.90 -48.57 -36.99
C GLY A 452 8.98 -47.52 -35.86
N ALA A 453 10.20 -47.08 -35.54
CA ALA A 453 10.51 -46.23 -34.41
C ALA A 453 10.96 -44.83 -34.88
N ARG A 454 11.07 -43.89 -33.94
CA ARG A 454 11.47 -42.50 -34.21
C ARG A 454 12.93 -42.27 -33.81
N LEU A 455 13.73 -41.76 -34.74
CA LEU A 455 15.09 -41.27 -34.45
C LEU A 455 15.02 -39.87 -33.82
N ARG A 456 15.82 -39.66 -32.77
CA ARG A 456 16.20 -38.38 -32.18
C ARG A 456 17.67 -38.12 -32.55
N PRO A 457 17.96 -37.36 -33.62
CA PRO A 457 19.33 -37.19 -34.12
C PRO A 457 20.26 -36.59 -33.08
N ALA A 458 19.80 -35.57 -32.35
CA ALA A 458 20.59 -34.88 -31.33
C ALA A 458 21.16 -35.80 -30.24
N ALA A 459 20.34 -36.72 -29.75
CA ALA A 459 20.71 -37.70 -28.73
C ALA A 459 21.40 -38.94 -29.31
N MET A 460 21.35 -39.13 -30.64
CA MET A 460 21.55 -40.41 -31.32
C MET A 460 20.79 -41.53 -30.59
N ALA A 461 19.46 -41.36 -30.53
CA ALA A 461 18.55 -42.30 -29.86
C ALA A 461 17.34 -42.65 -30.73
N ILE A 462 16.96 -43.92 -30.77
CA ILE A 462 15.76 -44.43 -31.45
C ILE A 462 14.79 -44.86 -30.35
N SER A 463 13.59 -44.28 -30.34
CA SER A 463 12.53 -44.66 -29.42
C SER A 463 11.31 -45.17 -30.16
N GLY A 464 10.76 -46.29 -29.71
CA GLY A 464 9.63 -46.93 -30.35
C GLY A 464 8.94 -47.96 -29.46
N ARG A 465 8.03 -48.72 -30.05
CA ARG A 465 7.37 -49.86 -29.42
C ARG A 465 7.59 -51.11 -30.24
N ALA A 466 7.92 -52.20 -29.58
CA ALA A 466 7.93 -53.55 -30.13
C ALA A 466 6.97 -54.38 -29.28
N ASP A 467 5.89 -54.86 -29.89
CA ASP A 467 4.76 -55.48 -29.20
C ASP A 467 4.25 -54.63 -28.02
N ALA A 468 4.28 -55.18 -26.81
CA ALA A 468 3.86 -54.53 -25.59
C ALA A 468 5.02 -53.88 -24.82
N SER A 469 6.22 -53.79 -25.40
CA SER A 469 7.42 -53.24 -24.75
C SER A 469 7.82 -51.91 -25.39
N THR A 470 8.25 -50.95 -24.58
CA THR A 470 8.93 -49.76 -25.10
C THR A 470 10.39 -50.09 -25.31
N VAL A 471 10.89 -49.75 -26.49
CA VAL A 471 12.28 -49.99 -26.90
C VAL A 471 12.98 -48.64 -27.07
N GLU A 472 14.15 -48.52 -26.47
CA GLU A 472 15.05 -47.39 -26.68
C GLU A 472 16.44 -47.90 -27.05
N ILE A 473 16.96 -47.47 -28.20
CA ILE A 473 18.36 -47.67 -28.59
C ILE A 473 19.03 -46.32 -28.50
N ARG A 474 20.02 -46.13 -27.64
CA ARG A 474 20.68 -44.82 -27.46
C ARG A 474 22.18 -44.96 -27.40
N THR A 475 22.88 -43.94 -27.87
CA THR A 475 24.32 -43.82 -27.64
C THR A 475 24.56 -43.31 -26.21
N GLU A 476 25.43 -43.96 -25.47
CA GLU A 476 26.00 -43.44 -24.23
C GLU A 476 27.28 -42.68 -24.51
N TRP A 477 27.49 -41.61 -23.74
CA TRP A 477 28.54 -40.63 -24.00
C TRP A 477 29.42 -40.49 -22.77
N ASP A 478 30.73 -40.29 -22.98
CA ASP A 478 31.64 -39.92 -21.91
C ASP A 478 31.53 -38.42 -21.54
N GLU A 479 32.21 -38.00 -20.48
CA GLU A 479 32.23 -36.59 -20.03
C GLU A 479 32.77 -35.61 -21.07
N ARG A 480 33.44 -36.10 -22.13
CA ARG A 480 33.99 -35.30 -23.22
C ARG A 480 33.09 -35.32 -24.46
N GLY A 481 31.89 -35.86 -24.36
CA GLY A 481 30.95 -35.95 -25.48
C GLY A 481 31.34 -36.97 -26.55
N ARG A 482 32.19 -37.95 -26.22
CA ARG A 482 32.55 -39.04 -27.16
C ARG A 482 31.63 -40.24 -26.97
N PRO A 483 31.23 -40.92 -28.06
CA PRO A 483 30.39 -42.11 -27.96
C PRO A 483 31.17 -43.23 -27.26
N LEU A 484 30.62 -43.75 -26.18
CA LEU A 484 31.20 -44.83 -25.37
C LEU A 484 30.68 -46.20 -25.85
N GLN A 485 29.36 -46.34 -25.93
CA GLN A 485 28.69 -47.57 -26.35
C GLN A 485 27.26 -47.27 -26.85
N THR A 486 26.64 -48.23 -27.54
CA THR A 486 25.21 -48.19 -27.86
C THR A 486 24.47 -49.09 -26.88
N VAL A 487 23.47 -48.55 -26.20
CA VAL A 487 22.64 -49.26 -25.23
C VAL A 487 21.27 -49.51 -25.85
N LEU A 488 20.83 -50.76 -25.80
CA LEU A 488 19.46 -51.17 -26.08
C LEU A 488 18.75 -51.40 -24.74
N GLU A 489 17.76 -50.57 -24.46
CA GLU A 489 16.89 -50.68 -23.29
C GLU A 489 15.50 -51.17 -23.72
N LEU A 490 15.04 -52.23 -23.07
CA LEU A 490 13.71 -52.82 -23.26
C LEU A 490 12.94 -52.71 -21.95
N ARG A 491 11.85 -51.96 -21.95
CA ARG A 491 10.94 -51.88 -20.79
C ARG A 491 9.64 -52.60 -21.12
N PRO A 492 9.43 -53.82 -20.61
CA PRO A 492 8.18 -54.55 -20.82
C PRO A 492 7.03 -53.85 -20.08
N SER A 493 5.83 -53.84 -20.68
CA SER A 493 4.61 -53.26 -20.06
C SER A 493 4.13 -54.01 -18.81
N ARG A 494 4.60 -55.24 -18.61
CA ARG A 494 4.40 -56.00 -17.38
C ARG A 494 5.74 -56.23 -16.71
N PRO A 495 5.88 -55.94 -15.40
CA PRO A 495 7.07 -56.35 -14.67
C PRO A 495 7.21 -57.87 -14.80
N ILE A 496 8.43 -58.33 -15.06
CA ILE A 496 8.75 -59.77 -15.05
C ILE A 496 8.41 -60.26 -13.65
N ASP A 497 7.43 -61.15 -13.51
CA ASP A 497 7.07 -61.69 -12.21
C ASP A 497 8.22 -62.56 -11.68
N GLN A 498 8.38 -62.60 -10.36
CA GLN A 498 9.43 -63.39 -9.71
C GLN A 498 9.27 -64.91 -9.90
N ARG A 499 8.28 -65.40 -10.67
CA ARG A 499 8.05 -66.84 -10.89
C ARG A 499 8.91 -67.42 -12.01
N HIS A 500 9.71 -66.59 -12.69
CA HIS A 500 10.52 -66.99 -13.84
C HIS A 500 12.03 -66.74 -13.63
N HIS A 501 12.48 -66.63 -12.38
CA HIS A 501 13.90 -66.63 -12.00
C HIS A 501 14.38 -68.00 -11.56
#